data_AF-A0A2E6KKV3-F1
#
_entry.id   AF-A0A2E6KKV3-F1
#
_cell.length_a   1.000
_cell.length_b   1.000
_cell.length_c   1.000
_cell.angle_alpha   90.00
_cell.angle_beta   90.00
_cell.angle_gamma   90.00
#
_symmetry.space_group_name_H-M   'P 1'
#
loop_
_entity.id
_entity.type
_entity.pdbx_description
1 polymer ?
#
loop_
_entity_poly.entity_id
_entity_poly.type
_entity_poly.pdbx_seq_one_letter_code
_entity_poly.pdbx_strand_id
1 'polypeptide(L)' 'EMLNRSISSTLRRTLLTSVTTLIVVLLLYVFGGSGIHGFAFALVIGVVVGTYSSIFIASPSLLVLHKWASKKA' A
#
# COMPACT_ATOMS: atom_id res chain seq x y z
N GLU A 1 -19.22 -11.99 -11.87
CA GLU A 1 -18.47 -10.87 -12.51
C GLU A 1 -18.40 -9.58 -11.68
N MET A 2 -19.48 -9.12 -11.03
CA MET A 2 -19.45 -7.87 -10.25
C MET A 2 -18.45 -7.89 -9.10
N LEU A 3 -18.34 -9.01 -8.35
CA LEU A 3 -17.36 -9.15 -7.27
C LEU A 3 -15.91 -9.00 -7.76
N ASN A 4 -15.56 -9.60 -8.90
CA ASN A 4 -14.21 -9.51 -9.47
C ASN A 4 -13.88 -8.08 -9.90
N ARG A 5 -14.86 -7.36 -10.47
CA ARG A 5 -14.70 -5.94 -10.84
C ARG A 5 -14.60 -5.04 -9.60
N SER A 6 -15.37 -5.30 -8.55
CA SER A 6 -15.34 -4.52 -7.30
C SER A 6 -14.04 -4.71 -6.52
N ILE A 7 -13.53 -5.95 -6.46
CA ILE A 7 -12.23 -6.25 -5.84
C ILE A 7 -11.12 -5.53 -6.61
N SER A 8 -11.08 -5.66 -7.95
CA SER A 8 -10.06 -4.99 -8.77
C SER A 8 -10.15 -3.45 -8.68
N SER A 9 -11.35 -2.88 -8.60
CA SER A 9 -11.55 -1.43 -8.46
C SER A 9 -11.05 -0.89 -7.11
N THR A 10 -11.35 -1.61 -6.02
CA THR A 10 -10.93 -1.23 -4.67
C THR A 10 -9.43 -1.41 -4.48
N LEU A 11 -8.87 -2.47 -5.08
CA LEU A 11 -7.45 -2.74 -5.03
C LEU A 11 -6.63 -1.71 -5.82
N ARG A 12 -7.15 -1.27 -6.97
CA ARG A 12 -6.52 -0.18 -7.73
C ARG A 12 -6.50 1.13 -6.96
N ARG A 13 -7.60 1.43 -6.24
CA ARG A 13 -7.71 2.66 -5.44
C ARG A 13 -6.78 2.63 -4.23
N THR A 14 -6.64 1.49 -3.56
CA THR A 14 -5.70 1.31 -2.43
C THR A 14 -4.25 1.37 -2.87
N LEU A 15 -3.90 0.72 -3.99
CA LEU A 15 -2.54 0.82 -4.57
C LEU A 15 -2.17 2.26 -4.95
N LEU A 16 -3.09 2.99 -5.61
CA LEU A 16 -2.85 4.39 -5.97
C LEU A 16 -2.60 5.27 -4.75
N THR A 17 -3.38 5.10 -3.68
CA THR A 17 -3.20 5.88 -2.45
C THR A 17 -1.90 5.52 -1.71
N SER A 18 -1.46 4.26 -1.73
CA SER A 18 -0.20 3.85 -1.10
C SER A 18 1.03 4.36 -1.86
N VAL A 19 0.97 4.39 -3.20
CA VAL A 19 2.07 4.93 -4.02
C VAL A 19 2.17 6.45 -3.85
N THR A 20 1.05 7.16 -3.82
CA THR A 20 1.08 8.62 -3.64
C THR A 20 1.54 9.03 -2.24
N THR A 21 1.18 8.30 -1.17
CA THR A 21 1.70 8.58 0.18
C THR A 21 3.20 8.35 0.28
N LEU A 22 3.73 7.33 -0.41
CA LEU A 22 5.17 7.11 -0.56
C LEU A 22 5.89 8.32 -1.17
N ILE A 23 5.35 8.85 -2.28
CA ILE A 23 5.92 10.01 -2.96
C ILE A 23 5.90 11.24 -2.05
N VAL A 24 4.79 11.49 -1.35
CA VAL A 24 4.63 12.63 -0.44
C VAL A 24 5.63 12.56 0.71
N VAL A 25 5.79 11.39 1.34
CA VAL A 25 6.73 11.24 2.47
C VAL A 25 8.18 11.36 2.02
N LEU A 26 8.50 10.90 0.81
CA LEU A 26 9.83 11.05 0.22
C LEU A 26 10.16 12.52 -0.09
N LEU A 27 9.18 13.29 -0.57
CA LEU A 27 9.31 14.74 -0.73
C LEU A 27 9.46 15.46 0.62
N LEU A 28 8.67 15.08 1.62
CA LEU A 28 8.79 15.66 2.97
C LEU A 28 10.13 15.35 3.64
N TYR A 29 10.75 14.20 3.35
CA TYR A 29 12.07 13.88 3.89
C TYR A 29 13.19 14.68 3.20
N VAL A 30 13.12 14.83 1.87
CA VAL A 30 14.15 15.56 1.10
C VAL A 30 14.02 17.07 1.25
N PHE A 31 12.80 17.62 1.24
CA PHE A 31 12.54 19.05 1.29
C PHE A 31 12.11 19.56 2.67
N GLY A 32 11.85 18.66 3.63
CA GLY A 32 11.46 19.04 4.98
C GLY A 32 12.68 19.44 5.80
N GLY A 33 12.77 20.74 6.09
CA GLY A 33 13.87 21.32 6.87
C GLY A 33 14.01 20.75 8.29
N SER A 34 14.97 21.29 9.04
CA SER A 34 15.41 20.79 10.35
C SER A 34 14.30 20.60 11.40
N GLY A 35 13.24 21.42 11.36
CA GLY A 35 12.13 21.34 12.32
C GLY A 35 11.20 20.12 12.15
N ILE A 36 11.09 19.56 10.94
CA ILE A 36 10.23 18.40 10.65
C ILE A 36 11.00 17.13 10.32
N HIS A 37 12.33 17.20 10.33
CA HIS A 37 13.18 16.07 9.93
C HIS A 37 12.97 14.81 10.78
N GLY A 38 12.82 14.96 12.11
CA GLY A 38 12.54 13.84 13.01
C GLY A 38 11.15 13.22 12.80
N PHE A 39 10.14 14.05 12.50
CA PHE A 39 8.80 13.58 12.17
C PHE A 39 8.75 12.92 10.78
N ALA A 40 9.44 13.50 9.80
CA ALA A 40 9.59 12.94 8.46
C ALA A 40 10.31 11.59 8.50
N PHE A 41 11.35 11.44 9.33
CA PHE A 41 12.04 10.16 9.52
C PHE A 41 11.11 9.07 10.07
N ALA A 42 10.29 9.39 11.09
CA ALA A 42 9.28 8.47 11.61
C ALA A 42 8.23 8.09 10.54
N LEU A 43 7.79 9.06 9.73
CA LEU A 43 6.88 8.82 8.60
C LEU A 43 7.51 7.94 7.51
N VAL A 44 8.79 8.15 7.18
CA VAL A 44 9.51 7.33 6.20
C VAL A 44 9.54 5.87 6.66
N ILE A 45 9.92 5.61 7.91
CA ILE A 45 9.94 4.24 8.44
C ILE A 45 8.52 3.65 8.46
N GLY A 46 7.51 4.41 8.93
CA GLY A 46 6.12 3.96 8.96
C GLY A 46 5.57 3.61 7.58
N VAL A 47 5.88 4.42 6.57
CA VAL A 47 5.44 4.19 5.18
C VAL A 47 6.24 3.08 4.52
N VAL A 48 7.53 2.92 4.79
CA VAL A 48 8.31 1.78 4.27
C VAL A 48 7.77 0.47 4.82
N VAL A 49 7.55 0.37 6.14
CA VAL A 49 6.97 -0.83 6.77
C VAL A 49 5.52 -1.06 6.31
N GLY A 50 4.71 -0.01 6.23
CA GLY A 50 3.32 -0.08 5.78
C GLY A 50 3.16 -0.42 4.30
N THR A 51 4.06 0.07 3.45
CA THR A 51 4.13 -0.27 2.02
C THR A 51 4.60 -1.70 1.83
N TYR A 52 5.66 -2.11 2.52
CA TYR A 52 6.16 -3.48 2.42
C TYR A 52 5.08 -4.46 2.87
N SER A 53 4.41 -4.18 3.99
CA SER A 53 3.24 -4.94 4.44
C SER A 53 2.14 -4.94 3.38
N SER A 54 1.68 -3.79 2.88
CA SER A 54 0.56 -3.78 1.93
C SER A 54 0.89 -4.44 0.59
N ILE A 55 2.06 -4.23 0.00
CA ILE A 55 2.42 -4.82 -1.31
C ILE A 55 2.71 -6.31 -1.16
N PHE A 56 3.50 -6.72 -0.16
CA PHE A 56 3.84 -8.13 0.04
C PHE A 56 2.74 -8.95 0.73
N ILE A 57 1.76 -8.35 1.43
CA ILE A 57 0.58 -9.08 1.93
C ILE A 57 -0.56 -9.03 0.93
N ALA A 58 -0.85 -7.92 0.24
CA ALA A 58 -2.01 -7.82 -0.66
C ALA A 58 -1.86 -8.65 -1.94
N SER A 59 -0.67 -8.71 -2.52
CA SER A 59 -0.41 -9.53 -3.72
C SER A 59 -0.61 -11.04 -3.48
N PRO A 60 -0.05 -11.66 -2.42
CA PRO A 60 -0.32 -13.07 -2.12
C PRO A 60 -1.68 -13.31 -1.47
N SER A 61 -2.27 -12.38 -0.72
CA SER A 61 -3.62 -12.60 -0.16
C SER A 61 -4.70 -12.63 -1.24
N LEU A 62 -4.54 -11.89 -2.34
CA LEU A 62 -5.37 -12.09 -3.54
C LEU A 62 -5.20 -13.48 -4.17
N LEU A 63 -3.95 -13.96 -4.30
CA LEU A 63 -3.68 -15.28 -4.87
C LEU A 63 -4.19 -16.42 -3.98
N VAL A 64 -4.06 -16.29 -2.66
CA VAL A 64 -4.59 -17.25 -1.67
C VAL A 64 -6.11 -17.24 -1.64
N LEU A 65 -6.75 -16.07 -1.71
CA LEU A 65 -8.21 -15.95 -1.76
C LEU A 65 -8.77 -16.53 -3.06
N HIS A 66 -8.10 -16.32 -4.20
CA HIS A 66 -8.46 -16.96 -5.47
C HIS A 66 -8.33 -18.49 -5.38
N LYS A 67 -7.24 -18.99 -4.78
CA LYS A 67 -7.00 -20.43 -4.61
C LYS A 67 -8.00 -21.09 -3.66
N TRP A 68 -8.45 -20.38 -2.61
CA TRP A 68 -9.48 -20.84 -1.69
C TRP A 68 -10.88 -20.82 -2.31
N ALA A 69 -11.20 -19.77 -3.08
CA ALA A 69 -12.46 -19.67 -3.83
C ALA A 69 -12.57 -20.74 -4.94
N SER A 70 -11.47 -21.05 -5.64
CA SER A 70 -11.45 -22.09 -6.68
C SER A 70 -11.51 -23.52 -6.14
N LYS A 71 -11.12 -23.75 -4.87
CA LYS A 71 -11.21 -25.08 -4.23
C LYS A 71 -12.62 -25.42 -3.73
N LYS A 72 -13.54 -24.46 -3.77
CA LYS A 72 -14.93 -24.59 -3.30
C LYS A 72 -15.94 -24.66 -4.46
N ALA A 73 -15.45 -24.68 -5.70
CA ALA A 73 -16.23 -24.92 -6.91
C ALA A 73 -16.04 -26.38 -7.37
#